data_AF-A0A6P4Z9U0-F1
#
_entry.id   AF-A0A6P4Z9U0-F1
#
_cell.length_a   1.000
_cell.length_b   1.000
_cell.length_c   1.000
_cell.angle_alpha   90.00
_cell.angle_beta   90.00
_cell.angle_gamma   90.00
#
_symmetry.space_group_name_H-M   'P 1'
#
loop_
_entity.id
_entity.type
_entity.pdbx_description
1 polymer ?
#
loop_
_entity_poly.entity_id
_entity_poly.type
_entity_poly.pdbx_seq_one_letter_code
_entity_poly.pdbx_strand_id
1 'polypeptide(L)'
;MTGSDDSQSVVVDIDDDTDPKACAVRPLSLASSTETLRDTFRDAQVYISEHIGINWRSLSNHLPGKRLTEVQLDCIVEENRLVADRAMKMLVQWKQLNGSKANIERMAKGLDACGQKKIARRVREMGL
;
A
#
# COMPACT_ATOMS: atom_id res chain seq x y z
N MET A 1 37.27 -32.84 -44.48
CA MET A 1 37.16 -34.28 -44.83
C MET A 1 38.43 -34.92 -44.31
N THR A 2 38.48 -35.75 -43.28
CA THR A 2 37.56 -36.74 -42.67
C THR A 2 38.16 -37.21 -41.33
N GLY A 3 37.33 -37.79 -40.45
CA GLY A 3 37.74 -38.66 -39.32
C GLY A 3 37.78 -37.92 -37.98
N SER A 4 36.78 -38.02 -37.10
CA SER A 4 36.45 -39.18 -36.23
C SER A 4 37.67 -39.71 -35.49
N ASP A 5 37.76 -39.43 -34.20
CA ASP A 5 38.13 -40.46 -33.24
C ASP A 5 37.41 -40.21 -31.91
N ASP A 6 36.91 -41.31 -31.40
CA ASP A 6 35.98 -41.51 -30.31
C ASP A 6 36.82 -42.22 -29.25
N SER A 7 36.89 -41.71 -28.02
CA SER A 7 37.23 -42.53 -26.85
C SER A 7 37.05 -41.78 -25.54
N GLN A 8 36.08 -42.28 -24.76
CA GLN A 8 36.20 -42.77 -23.37
C GLN A 8 36.73 -41.81 -22.29
N SER A 9 36.38 -41.88 -21.02
CA SER A 9 35.46 -42.63 -20.15
C SER A 9 35.89 -42.16 -18.76
N VAL A 10 34.98 -41.82 -17.85
CA VAL A 10 35.14 -42.17 -16.43
C VAL A 10 33.80 -41.98 -15.72
N VAL A 11 33.26 -43.12 -15.30
CA VAL A 11 32.24 -43.26 -14.28
C VAL A 11 32.81 -42.77 -12.94
N VAL A 12 32.05 -41.94 -12.23
CA VAL A 12 32.14 -41.86 -10.77
C VAL A 12 30.71 -41.89 -10.23
N ASP A 13 30.34 -43.09 -9.80
CA ASP A 13 29.25 -43.32 -8.86
C ASP A 13 29.54 -42.50 -7.60
N ILE A 14 28.69 -41.51 -7.31
CA ILE A 14 28.60 -40.88 -6.00
C ILE A 14 27.20 -41.20 -5.48
N ASP A 15 27.11 -42.31 -4.77
CA ASP A 15 26.08 -42.51 -3.76
C ASP A 15 26.31 -41.47 -2.65
N ASP A 16 25.54 -40.39 -2.67
CA ASP A 16 25.34 -39.54 -1.48
C ASP A 16 23.92 -39.75 -0.97
N ASP A 17 23.81 -40.78 -0.13
CA ASP A 17 22.72 -41.04 0.79
C ASP A 17 22.63 -39.86 1.78
N THR A 18 21.90 -38.82 1.41
CA THR A 18 21.47 -37.77 2.35
C THR A 18 19.97 -37.85 2.56
N ASP A 19 19.63 -38.44 3.70
CA ASP A 19 18.30 -38.65 4.27
C ASP A 19 17.35 -37.41 4.15
N PRO A 20 16.10 -37.61 3.71
CA PRO A 20 15.13 -36.54 3.47
C PRO A 20 14.36 -36.19 4.75
N LYS A 21 14.95 -35.43 5.69
CA LYS A 21 14.12 -34.87 6.79
C LYS A 21 14.77 -33.72 7.56
N ALA A 22 14.85 -32.57 6.90
CA ALA A 22 14.74 -31.32 7.61
C ALA A 22 13.63 -30.50 6.95
N CYS A 23 12.40 -30.69 7.44
CA CYS A 23 11.40 -29.64 7.40
C CYS A 23 11.99 -28.46 8.18
N ALA A 24 12.82 -27.67 7.53
CA ALA A 24 13.12 -26.32 7.95
C ALA A 24 11.79 -25.57 7.80
N VAL A 25 10.99 -25.64 8.87
CA VAL A 25 9.93 -24.70 9.16
C VAL A 25 10.66 -23.36 9.27
N ARG A 26 10.89 -22.72 8.12
CA ARG A 26 11.17 -21.29 8.09
C ARG A 26 10.03 -20.66 8.87
N PRO A 27 10.29 -19.83 9.89
CA PRO A 27 9.21 -19.15 10.58
C PRO A 27 8.44 -18.34 9.53
N LEU A 28 7.26 -18.84 9.19
CA LEU A 28 6.27 -18.10 8.45
C LEU A 28 5.89 -16.89 9.30
N SER A 29 5.80 -15.76 8.62
CA SER A 29 4.89 -14.67 8.97
C SER A 29 5.37 -13.62 9.99
N LEU A 30 6.32 -12.76 9.58
CA LEU A 30 6.27 -11.34 9.95
C LEU A 30 5.82 -10.44 8.78
N ALA A 31 5.91 -10.91 7.54
CA ALA A 31 5.52 -10.14 6.35
C ALA A 31 4.00 -9.96 6.25
N SER A 32 3.21 -10.93 6.72
CA SER A 32 1.74 -10.94 6.59
C SER A 32 1.10 -9.72 7.24
N SER A 33 1.52 -9.34 8.44
CA SER A 33 0.88 -8.23 9.18
C SER A 33 1.16 -6.85 8.57
N THR A 34 2.33 -6.65 7.95
CA THR A 34 2.67 -5.34 7.34
C THR A 34 2.08 -5.15 5.94
N GLU A 35 1.81 -6.25 5.24
CA GLU A 35 1.22 -6.23 3.90
C GLU A 35 -0.28 -5.93 4.00
N THR A 36 -1.01 -6.64 4.86
CA THR A 36 -2.44 -6.39 5.10
C THR A 36 -2.71 -4.95 5.53
N LEU A 37 -1.89 -4.37 6.42
CA LEU A 37 -2.06 -2.98 6.87
C LEU A 37 -1.83 -1.94 5.75
N ARG A 38 -0.90 -2.20 4.82
CA ARG A 38 -0.67 -1.30 3.67
C ARG A 38 -1.84 -1.37 2.70
N ASP A 39 -2.36 -2.56 2.46
CA ASP A 39 -3.50 -2.78 1.57
C ASP A 39 -4.74 -2.10 2.15
N THR A 40 -5.05 -2.33 3.42
CA THR A 40 -6.20 -1.66 4.08
C THR A 40 -6.08 -0.13 4.07
N PHE A 41 -4.88 0.42 4.25
CA PHE A 41 -4.69 1.87 4.19
C PHE A 41 -4.97 2.40 2.78
N ARG A 42 -4.51 1.69 1.75
CA ARG A 42 -4.75 2.05 0.34
C ARG A 42 -6.22 1.91 -0.02
N ASP A 43 -6.87 0.85 0.42
CA ASP A 43 -8.31 0.61 0.21
C ASP A 43 -9.15 1.72 0.85
N ALA A 44 -8.76 2.15 2.05
CA ALA A 44 -9.38 3.32 2.68
C ALA A 44 -9.20 4.59 1.84
N GLN A 45 -8.02 4.84 1.25
CA GLN A 45 -7.81 5.98 0.37
C GLN A 45 -8.69 5.92 -0.89
N VAL A 46 -8.78 4.75 -1.52
CA VAL A 46 -9.64 4.52 -2.69
C VAL A 46 -11.09 4.79 -2.33
N TYR A 47 -11.59 4.15 -1.28
CA TYR A 47 -12.96 4.32 -0.81
C TYR A 47 -13.29 5.80 -0.53
N ILE A 48 -12.42 6.51 0.20
CA ILE A 48 -12.63 7.93 0.49
C ILE A 48 -12.68 8.74 -0.80
N SER A 49 -11.75 8.49 -1.73
CA SER A 49 -11.66 9.26 -2.98
C SER A 49 -12.92 9.16 -3.83
N GLU A 50 -13.56 7.99 -3.87
CA GLU A 50 -14.78 7.74 -4.61
C GLU A 50 -16.02 8.35 -3.95
N HIS A 51 -16.03 8.46 -2.62
CA HIS A 51 -17.25 8.81 -1.87
C HIS A 51 -17.26 10.25 -1.33
N ILE A 52 -16.11 10.90 -1.17
CA ILE A 52 -16.05 12.22 -0.54
C ILE A 52 -16.54 13.36 -1.46
N GLY A 53 -16.46 13.15 -2.78
CA GLY A 53 -16.86 14.13 -3.78
C GLY A 53 -16.17 15.48 -3.56
N ILE A 54 -16.91 16.58 -3.74
CA ILE A 54 -16.39 17.95 -3.67
C ILE A 54 -15.80 18.35 -2.30
N ASN A 55 -16.06 17.57 -1.25
CA ASN A 55 -15.60 17.86 0.11
C ASN A 55 -14.14 17.50 0.36
N TRP A 56 -13.43 16.95 -0.63
CA TRP A 56 -12.01 16.59 -0.50
C TRP A 56 -11.12 17.77 -0.07
N ARG A 57 -11.41 19.00 -0.54
CA ARG A 57 -10.67 20.22 -0.15
C ARG A 57 -10.98 20.66 1.28
N SER A 58 -12.18 20.34 1.79
CA SER A 58 -12.49 20.53 3.21
C SER A 58 -11.77 19.47 4.06
N LEU A 59 -11.71 18.22 3.58
CA LEU A 59 -10.99 17.15 4.27
C LEU A 59 -9.50 17.49 4.45
N SER A 60 -8.81 18.02 3.42
CA SER A 60 -7.39 18.37 3.54
C SER A 60 -7.10 19.32 4.71
N ASN A 61 -8.04 20.21 5.03
CA ASN A 61 -7.97 21.15 6.15
C ASN A 61 -8.27 20.52 7.52
N HIS A 62 -8.99 19.40 7.54
CA HIS A 62 -9.39 18.70 8.76
C HIS A 62 -8.52 17.47 9.07
N LEU A 63 -7.68 17.04 8.12
CA LEU A 63 -6.71 15.97 8.36
C LEU A 63 -5.70 16.40 9.43
N PRO A 64 -5.44 15.56 10.44
CA PRO A 64 -4.48 15.87 11.49
C PRO A 64 -3.04 15.79 10.98
N GLY A 65 -2.14 16.54 11.60
CA GLY A 65 -0.72 16.58 11.27
C GLY A 65 -0.36 17.74 10.33
N LYS A 66 0.63 17.52 9.47
CA LYS A 66 1.04 18.50 8.45
C LYS A 66 -0.03 18.58 7.37
N ARG A 67 -0.40 19.81 7.01
CA ARG A 67 -1.40 20.14 6.01
C ARG A 67 -0.73 20.40 4.66
N LEU A 68 -1.47 20.15 3.59
CA LEU A 68 -1.11 20.66 2.28
C LEU A 68 -1.33 22.18 2.26
N THR A 69 -0.50 22.91 1.53
CA THR A 69 -0.71 24.34 1.29
C THR A 69 -1.77 24.57 0.22
N GLU A 70 -2.37 25.77 0.16
CA GLU A 70 -3.31 26.11 -0.92
C GLU A 70 -2.68 25.96 -2.31
N VAL A 71 -1.40 26.34 -2.46
CA VAL A 71 -0.66 26.14 -3.72
C VAL A 71 -0.62 24.67 -4.11
N GLN A 72 -0.37 23.76 -3.18
CA GLN A 72 -0.39 22.32 -3.46
C GLN A 72 -1.79 21.82 -3.83
N LEU A 73 -2.83 22.35 -3.19
CA LEU A 73 -4.22 22.00 -3.51
C LEU A 73 -4.62 22.52 -4.89
N ASP A 74 -4.18 23.70 -5.29
CA ASP A 74 -4.43 24.26 -6.62
C ASP A 74 -3.69 23.46 -7.70
N CYS A 75 -2.43 23.08 -7.48
CA CYS A 75 -1.71 22.17 -8.39
C CYS A 75 -2.46 20.84 -8.57
N ILE A 76 -3.04 20.27 -7.51
CA ILE A 76 -3.86 19.04 -7.62
C ILE A 76 -5.09 19.26 -8.51
N VAL A 77 -5.74 20.42 -8.41
CA VAL A 77 -6.90 20.77 -9.25
C VAL A 77 -6.52 20.88 -10.72
N GLU A 78 -5.37 21.49 -11.01
CA GLU A 78 -4.84 21.66 -12.37
C GLU A 78 -4.43 20.33 -13.00
N GLU A 79 -3.76 19.47 -12.23
CA GLU A 79 -3.24 18.17 -12.69
C GLU A 79 -4.34 17.12 -12.92
N ASN A 80 -5.50 17.24 -12.28
CA ASN A 80 -6.51 16.18 -12.24
C ASN A 80 -7.89 16.71 -12.61
N ARG A 81 -8.54 16.11 -13.62
CA ARG A 81 -9.89 16.51 -14.05
C ARG A 81 -10.98 15.97 -13.15
N LEU A 82 -10.86 14.72 -12.70
CA LEU A 82 -11.90 14.05 -11.91
C LEU A 82 -11.76 14.40 -10.42
N VAL A 83 -12.89 14.58 -9.76
CA VAL A 83 -12.93 14.91 -8.32
C VAL A 83 -12.35 13.77 -7.48
N ALA A 84 -12.61 12.52 -7.87
CA ALA A 84 -12.04 11.35 -7.19
C ALA A 84 -10.51 11.35 -7.27
N ASP A 85 -9.94 11.60 -8.45
CA ASP A 85 -8.48 11.66 -8.62
C ASP A 85 -7.84 12.79 -7.77
N ARG A 86 -8.51 13.95 -7.68
CA ARG A 86 -8.06 15.05 -6.80
C ARG A 86 -8.03 14.61 -5.34
N ALA A 87 -9.10 13.96 -4.88
CA ALA A 87 -9.19 13.45 -3.51
C ALA A 87 -8.12 12.39 -3.22
N MET A 88 -7.91 11.45 -4.16
CA MET A 88 -6.86 10.44 -4.08
C MET A 88 -5.48 11.08 -4.00
N LYS A 89 -5.16 12.01 -4.91
CA LYS A 89 -3.87 12.70 -4.96
C LYS A 89 -3.61 13.48 -3.67
N MET A 90 -4.61 14.17 -3.15
CA MET A 90 -4.54 14.88 -1.87
C MET A 90 -4.22 13.94 -0.70
N LEU A 91 -4.89 12.78 -0.61
CA LEU A 91 -4.63 11.78 0.42
C LEU A 91 -3.23 11.16 0.32
N VAL A 92 -2.75 10.93 -0.90
CA VAL A 92 -1.39 10.43 -1.15
C VAL A 92 -0.35 11.46 -0.70
N GLN A 93 -0.52 12.72 -1.06
CA GLN A 93 0.39 13.79 -0.63
C GLN A 93 0.34 13.99 0.90
N TRP A 94 -0.84 13.92 1.53
CA TRP A 94 -0.95 13.97 2.98
C TRP A 94 -0.19 12.82 3.66
N LYS A 95 -0.29 11.60 3.12
CA LYS A 95 0.49 10.45 3.59
C LYS A 95 1.99 10.68 3.43
N GLN A 96 2.44 11.23 2.31
CA GLN A 96 3.85 11.58 2.10
C GLN A 96 4.35 12.62 3.10
N LEU A 97 3.57 13.66 3.37
CA LEU A 97 3.93 14.72 4.34
C LEU A 97 4.03 14.23 5.79
N ASN A 98 3.21 13.24 6.16
CA ASN A 98 3.08 12.77 7.53
C ASN A 98 3.77 11.41 7.78
N GLY A 99 4.18 10.69 6.74
CA GLY A 99 4.86 9.41 6.83
C GLY A 99 4.05 8.35 7.59
N SER A 100 4.70 7.63 8.52
CA SER A 100 4.05 6.61 9.37
C SER A 100 2.95 7.16 10.27
N LYS A 101 2.95 8.48 10.56
CA LYS A 101 1.92 9.12 11.39
C LYS A 101 0.57 9.23 10.69
N ALA A 102 0.52 9.09 9.37
CA ALA A 102 -0.73 9.01 8.61
C ALA A 102 -1.25 7.57 8.62
N ASN A 103 -2.26 7.30 9.44
CA ASN A 103 -2.91 6.01 9.61
C ASN A 103 -4.44 6.12 9.40
N ILE A 104 -5.13 4.98 9.40
CA ILE A 104 -6.58 4.87 9.15
C ILE A 104 -7.38 5.67 10.18
N GLU A 105 -7.04 5.56 11.46
CA GLU A 105 -7.71 6.31 12.53
C GLU A 105 -7.69 7.83 12.28
N ARG A 106 -6.55 8.34 11.80
CA ARG A 106 -6.41 9.77 11.49
C ARG A 106 -7.19 10.21 10.27
N MET A 107 -7.30 9.36 9.24
CA MET A 107 -8.21 9.61 8.12
C MET A 107 -9.66 9.65 8.61
N ALA A 108 -10.07 8.67 9.42
CA ALA A 108 -11.41 8.63 10.00
C ALA A 108 -11.70 9.84 10.90
N LYS A 109 -10.72 10.31 11.67
CA LYS A 109 -10.86 11.53 12.50
C LYS A 109 -11.02 12.79 11.65
N GLY A 110 -10.25 12.92 10.58
CA GLY A 110 -10.39 14.05 9.65
C GLY A 110 -11.75 14.07 8.95
N LEU A 111 -12.23 12.88 8.56
CA LEU A 111 -13.57 12.71 7.96
C LEU A 111 -14.70 13.08 8.94
N ASP A 112 -14.58 12.68 10.21
CA ASP A 112 -15.55 13.02 11.25
C ASP A 112 -15.61 14.54 11.47
N ALA A 113 -14.43 15.18 11.53
CA ALA A 113 -14.29 16.61 11.72
C ALA A 113 -14.83 17.44 10.52
N CYS A 114 -14.76 16.92 9.30
CA CYS A 114 -15.36 17.57 8.12
C CYS A 114 -16.83 17.17 7.87
N GLY A 115 -17.47 16.49 8.83
CA GLY A 115 -18.89 16.11 8.77
C GLY A 115 -19.20 14.85 7.96
N GLN A 116 -18.19 14.17 7.41
CA GLN A 116 -18.31 12.94 6.62
C GLN A 116 -18.43 11.69 7.50
N LYS A 117 -19.35 11.70 8.48
CA LYS A 117 -19.49 10.67 9.52
C LYS A 117 -19.74 9.26 8.95
N LYS A 118 -20.52 9.16 7.87
CA LYS A 118 -20.80 7.88 7.21
C LYS A 118 -19.54 7.27 6.60
N ILE A 119 -18.74 8.08 5.91
CA ILE A 119 -17.46 7.66 5.31
C ILE A 119 -16.48 7.32 6.43
N ALA A 120 -16.38 8.15 7.47
CA ALA A 120 -15.53 7.92 8.63
C ALA A 120 -15.81 6.57 9.31
N ARG A 121 -17.09 6.24 9.52
CA ARG A 121 -17.49 4.96 10.10
C ARG A 121 -17.03 3.78 9.24
N ARG A 122 -17.27 3.84 7.93
CA ARG A 122 -16.85 2.77 7.01
C ARG A 122 -15.33 2.60 6.96
N VAL A 123 -14.60 3.71 7.01
CA VAL A 123 -13.12 3.69 7.06
C VAL A 123 -12.60 3.04 8.35
N ARG A 124 -13.28 3.24 9.49
CA ARG A 124 -12.94 2.55 10.74
C ARG A 124 -13.16 1.04 10.60
N GLU A 125 -14.31 0.62 10.10
CA GLU A 125 -14.65 -0.81 9.90
C GLU A 125 -13.67 -1.57 8.97
N MET A 126 -12.95 -0.86 8.10
CA MET A 126 -11.98 -1.50 7.21
C MET A 126 -10.67 -1.86 7.92
N GLY A 127 -10.27 -1.11 8.95
CA GLY A 127 -8.94 -1.21 9.54
C GLY A 127 -8.87 -1.20 11.07
N LEU A 128 -10.01 -1.27 11.74
CA LEU A 128 -10.19 -1.45 13.19
C LEU A 128 -11.19 -2.58 13.43
#